data_AF-A0A9P1D5Z6-F1
#
_entry.id   AF-A0A9P1D5Z6-F1
#
_cell.length_a   1.000
_cell.length_b   1.000
_cell.length_c   1.000
_cell.angle_alpha   90.00
_cell.angle_beta   90.00
_cell.angle_gamma   90.00
#
_symmetry.space_group_name_H-M   'P 1'
#
loop_
_entity.id
_entity.type
_entity.pdbx_description
1 polymer ?
#
loop_
_entity_poly.entity_id
_entity_poly.type
_entity_poly.pdbx_seq_one_letter_code
_entity_poly.pdbx_strand_id
1 'polypeptide(L)'
;MLMFKHFEQHWPHTPHEANLVIERLHDLARALLFGARKDDAIVASFLEKRGLSILVEALLAVSTPEMIRTQAWQSLSVILLNVKEDALQRLIRGRELDLLWSGEPDLRTEESRMNFISCLKSVSMRIEVGTLPWLMTEDRDIPILRMAMVYTAHEEPLLRTQARNAMLTLFSKIKIGEGQLLRTALEMAKSRKLG
;
A
#
# COMPACT_ATOMS: atom_id res chain seq x y z
N MET A 1 -12.76 8.82 11.83
CA MET A 1 -12.28 9.33 13.13
C MET A 1 -12.71 8.48 14.35
N LEU A 2 -13.69 7.57 14.25
CA LEU A 2 -14.12 6.72 15.38
C LEU A 2 -13.35 5.39 15.53
N MET A 3 -12.56 4.96 14.54
CA MET A 3 -11.83 3.67 14.58
C MET A 3 -10.46 3.69 15.27
N PHE A 4 -9.88 4.86 15.56
CA PHE A 4 -8.54 4.93 16.15
C PHE A 4 -8.51 4.75 17.68
N LYS A 5 -9.64 4.90 18.38
CA LYS A 5 -9.69 4.87 19.85
C LYS A 5 -9.52 3.49 20.49
N HIS A 6 -9.61 2.39 19.73
CA HIS A 6 -9.48 1.04 20.30
C HIS A 6 -8.01 0.57 20.44
N PHE A 7 -7.06 1.21 19.74
CA PHE A 7 -5.66 0.77 19.70
C PHE A 7 -4.72 1.52 20.66
N GLU A 8 -5.12 2.66 21.22
CA GLU A 8 -4.27 3.42 22.15
C GLU A 8 -3.98 2.68 23.47
N GLN A 9 -4.84 1.73 23.87
CA GLN A 9 -4.76 1.04 25.17
C GLN A 9 -4.07 -0.34 25.13
N HIS A 10 -3.64 -0.83 23.97
CA HIS A 10 -3.29 -2.26 23.80
C HIS A 10 -1.92 -2.53 23.17
N TRP A 11 -1.05 -1.52 23.04
CA TRP A 11 0.32 -1.78 22.59
C TRP A 11 1.16 -2.40 23.73
N PRO A 12 2.10 -3.30 23.41
CA PRO A 12 3.02 -3.89 24.37
C PRO A 12 3.61 -2.87 25.34
N HIS A 13 3.51 -3.17 26.63
CA HIS A 13 4.07 -2.33 27.67
C HIS A 13 5.43 -2.86 28.15
N THR A 14 5.81 -4.06 27.74
CA THR A 14 7.10 -4.68 28.02
C THR A 14 7.90 -5.00 26.74
N PRO A 15 9.25 -5.07 26.82
CA PRO A 15 10.07 -5.50 25.68
C PRO A 15 9.75 -6.90 25.17
N HIS A 16 9.37 -7.82 26.07
CA HIS A 16 9.01 -9.19 25.70
C HIS A 16 7.74 -9.24 24.84
N GLU A 17 6.69 -8.52 25.25
CA GLU A 17 5.45 -8.40 24.48
C GLU A 17 5.71 -7.73 23.12
N ALA A 18 6.60 -6.74 23.05
CA ALA A 18 6.95 -6.07 21.81
C ALA A 18 7.65 -7.02 20.83
N ASN A 19 8.59 -7.84 21.32
CA ASN A 19 9.25 -8.87 20.53
C ASN A 19 8.26 -9.92 20.01
N LEU A 20 7.31 -10.36 20.84
CA LEU A 20 6.28 -11.30 20.40
C LEU A 20 5.45 -10.73 19.25
N VAL A 21 5.04 -9.45 19.33
CA VAL A 21 4.31 -8.79 18.23
C VAL A 21 5.15 -8.73 16.96
N ILE A 22 6.43 -8.36 17.07
CA ILE A 22 7.35 -8.33 15.92
C ILE A 22 7.46 -9.71 15.27
N GLU A 23 7.65 -10.76 16.07
CA GLU A 23 7.69 -12.14 15.57
C GLU A 23 6.40 -12.52 14.85
N ARG A 24 5.22 -12.18 15.41
CA ARG A 24 3.93 -12.47 14.76
C ARG A 24 3.74 -11.72 13.45
N LEU A 25 4.11 -10.44 13.38
CA LEU A 25 4.06 -9.66 12.14
C LEU A 25 5.00 -10.24 11.09
N HIS A 26 6.17 -10.70 11.52
CA HIS A 26 7.15 -11.31 10.65
C HIS A 26 6.68 -12.68 10.12
N ASP A 27 6.14 -13.53 10.99
CA ASP A 27 5.57 -14.83 10.62
C ASP A 27 4.38 -14.68 9.67
N LEU A 28 3.52 -13.68 9.88
CA LEU A 28 2.44 -13.35 8.98
C LEU A 28 2.97 -13.01 7.57
N ALA A 29 3.98 -12.16 7.49
CA ALA A 29 4.61 -11.80 6.22
C ALA A 29 5.24 -13.02 5.53
N ARG A 30 5.93 -13.90 6.28
CA ARG A 30 6.46 -15.16 5.75
C ARG A 30 5.35 -16.09 5.25
N ALA A 31 4.27 -16.23 5.99
CA ALA A 31 3.14 -17.06 5.61
C ALA A 31 2.52 -16.56 4.29
N LEU A 32 2.41 -15.25 4.10
CA LEU A 32 1.93 -14.67 2.84
C LEU A 32 2.99 -14.70 1.71
N LEU A 33 4.27 -14.64 2.03
CA LEU A 33 5.35 -14.76 1.03
C LEU A 33 5.45 -16.19 0.46
N PHE A 34 5.49 -17.20 1.35
CA PHE A 34 5.74 -18.60 0.98
C PHE A 34 4.46 -19.42 0.86
N GLY A 35 3.47 -19.14 1.70
CA GLY A 35 2.21 -19.88 1.78
C GLY A 35 1.19 -19.44 0.73
N ALA A 36 1.06 -18.14 0.43
CA ALA A 36 0.12 -17.66 -0.59
C ALA A 36 0.40 -18.18 -2.00
N ARG A 37 1.64 -18.63 -2.27
CA ARG A 37 1.98 -19.28 -3.55
C ARG A 37 1.43 -20.70 -3.66
N LYS A 38 1.14 -21.34 -2.52
CA LYS A 38 0.75 -22.76 -2.43
C LYS A 38 -0.72 -22.95 -2.01
N ASP A 39 -1.26 -22.03 -1.20
CA ASP A 39 -2.58 -22.16 -0.60
C ASP A 39 -3.29 -20.79 -0.51
N ASP A 40 -4.40 -20.66 -1.24
CA ASP A 40 -5.23 -19.45 -1.26
C ASP A 40 -6.00 -19.24 0.04
N ALA A 41 -6.18 -20.28 0.86
CA ALA A 41 -6.84 -20.17 2.16
C ALA A 41 -6.08 -19.23 3.13
N ILE A 42 -4.75 -19.15 3.00
CA ILE A 42 -3.93 -18.24 3.82
C ILE A 42 -4.27 -16.78 3.51
N VAL A 43 -4.41 -16.46 2.21
CA VAL A 43 -4.78 -15.10 1.77
C VAL A 43 -6.23 -14.80 2.14
N ALA A 44 -7.14 -15.76 1.95
CA ALA A 44 -8.53 -15.62 2.36
C ALA A 44 -8.63 -15.32 3.87
N SER A 45 -7.92 -16.07 4.71
CA SER A 45 -7.92 -15.86 6.16
C SER A 45 -7.35 -14.48 6.54
N PHE A 46 -6.28 -14.02 5.87
CA PHE A 46 -5.73 -12.68 6.08
C PHE A 46 -6.76 -11.58 5.79
N LEU A 47 -7.49 -11.71 4.68
CA LEU A 47 -8.53 -10.76 4.29
C LEU A 47 -9.72 -10.79 5.28
N GLU A 48 -10.21 -11.98 5.61
CA GLU A 48 -11.34 -12.18 6.53
C GLU A 48 -11.06 -11.64 7.94
N LYS A 49 -9.83 -11.81 8.43
CA LYS A 49 -9.41 -11.38 9.77
C LYS A 49 -8.97 -9.91 9.82
N ARG A 50 -9.27 -9.11 8.81
CA ARG A 50 -8.89 -7.68 8.73
C ARG A 50 -7.38 -7.46 8.85
N GLY A 51 -6.56 -8.39 8.35
CA GLY A 51 -5.11 -8.34 8.53
C GLY A 51 -4.47 -7.08 7.94
N LEU A 52 -4.99 -6.59 6.81
CA LEU A 52 -4.55 -5.31 6.25
C LEU A 52 -4.91 -4.13 7.16
N SER A 53 -6.14 -4.08 7.67
CA SER A 53 -6.56 -3.00 8.58
C SER A 53 -5.69 -2.94 9.83
N ILE A 54 -5.36 -4.09 10.43
CA ILE A 54 -4.50 -4.16 11.62
C ILE A 54 -3.11 -3.57 11.32
N LEU A 55 -2.51 -3.89 10.16
CA LEU A 55 -1.23 -3.32 9.75
C LEU A 55 -1.34 -1.80 9.56
N VAL A 56 -2.37 -1.33 8.85
CA VAL A 56 -2.58 0.11 8.60
C VAL A 56 -2.82 0.86 9.91
N GLU A 57 -3.66 0.34 10.80
CA GLU A 57 -3.94 0.92 12.12
C GLU A 57 -2.66 1.01 12.95
N ALA A 58 -1.81 -0.02 12.93
CA ALA A 58 -0.52 0.00 13.61
C ALA A 58 0.44 1.06 13.06
N LEU A 59 0.43 1.29 11.74
CA LEU A 59 1.28 2.29 11.10
C LEU A 59 0.82 3.73 11.35
N LEU A 60 -0.48 3.94 11.57
CA LEU A 60 -1.07 5.26 11.80
C LEU A 60 -1.14 5.64 13.29
N ALA A 61 -1.18 4.66 14.21
CA ALA A 61 -1.27 4.93 15.63
C ALA A 61 0.03 5.54 16.19
N VAL A 62 -0.08 6.71 16.81
CA VAL A 62 1.03 7.44 17.45
C VAL A 62 1.66 6.63 18.58
N SER A 63 0.85 5.84 19.30
CA SER A 63 1.28 5.00 20.41
C SER A 63 2.08 3.76 20.01
N THR A 64 2.11 3.39 18.72
CA THR A 64 2.83 2.19 18.26
C THR A 64 4.33 2.38 18.44
N PRO A 65 5.01 1.48 19.19
CA PRO A 65 6.47 1.49 19.32
C PRO A 65 7.18 1.43 17.97
N GLU A 66 8.28 2.16 17.82
CA GLU A 66 8.99 2.28 16.53
C GLU A 66 9.44 0.93 15.97
N MET A 67 9.98 0.03 16.80
CA MET A 67 10.38 -1.32 16.38
C MET A 67 9.22 -2.12 15.77
N ILE A 68 8.01 -1.99 16.32
CA ILE A 68 6.82 -2.67 15.83
C ILE A 68 6.38 -2.02 14.52
N ARG A 69 6.44 -0.68 14.44
CA ARG A 69 6.10 0.07 13.23
C ARG A 69 7.03 -0.27 12.07
N THR A 70 8.34 -0.35 12.31
CA THR A 70 9.31 -0.82 11.33
C THR A 70 8.95 -2.21 10.83
N GLN A 71 8.66 -3.15 11.75
CA GLN A 71 8.26 -4.50 11.34
C GLN A 71 6.94 -4.49 10.56
N ALA A 72 5.97 -3.67 10.94
CA ALA A 72 4.70 -3.54 10.22
C ALA A 72 4.90 -3.01 8.79
N TRP A 73 5.77 -2.02 8.60
CA TRP A 73 6.13 -1.53 7.26
C TRP A 73 6.77 -2.60 6.40
N GLN A 74 7.72 -3.35 6.96
CA GLN A 74 8.41 -4.43 6.28
C GLN A 74 7.43 -5.56 5.91
N SER A 75 6.60 -5.97 6.86
CA SER A 75 5.57 -6.99 6.64
C SER A 75 4.58 -6.56 5.56
N LEU A 76 4.06 -5.34 5.63
CA LEU A 76 3.15 -4.81 4.62
C LEU A 76 3.78 -4.80 3.22
N SER A 77 5.04 -4.36 3.12
CA SER A 77 5.77 -4.33 1.85
C SER A 77 5.94 -5.72 1.25
N VAL A 78 6.34 -6.71 2.06
CA VAL A 78 6.48 -8.11 1.62
C VAL A 78 5.14 -8.66 1.15
N ILE A 79 4.06 -8.40 1.90
CA ILE A 79 2.72 -8.87 1.55
C ILE A 79 2.28 -8.30 0.20
N LEU A 80 2.28 -6.97 0.05
CA LEU A 80 1.79 -6.31 -1.18
C LEU A 80 2.62 -6.68 -2.41
N LEU A 81 3.91 -6.95 -2.24
CA LEU A 81 4.78 -7.41 -3.33
C LEU A 81 4.49 -8.85 -3.77
N ASN A 82 4.03 -9.72 -2.87
CA ASN A 82 3.99 -11.17 -3.11
C ASN A 82 2.60 -11.80 -3.19
N VAL A 83 1.54 -11.11 -2.74
CA VAL A 83 0.17 -11.60 -2.94
C VAL A 83 -0.15 -11.69 -4.44
N LYS A 84 -1.00 -12.66 -4.80
CA LYS A 84 -1.51 -12.82 -6.16
C LYS A 84 -2.25 -11.58 -6.63
N GLU A 85 -2.40 -11.45 -7.94
CA GLU A 85 -2.98 -10.26 -8.56
C GLU A 85 -4.44 -10.02 -8.15
N ASP A 86 -5.26 -11.07 -8.11
CA ASP A 86 -6.65 -10.99 -7.65
C ASP A 86 -6.75 -10.52 -6.18
N ALA A 87 -5.87 -11.03 -5.32
CA ALA A 87 -5.79 -10.62 -3.92
C ALA A 87 -5.33 -9.17 -3.77
N LEU A 88 -4.32 -8.75 -4.53
CA LEU A 88 -3.89 -7.34 -4.55
C LEU A 88 -5.02 -6.42 -4.99
N GLN A 89 -5.77 -6.78 -6.02
CA GLN A 89 -6.91 -6.00 -6.49
C GLN A 89 -7.98 -5.87 -5.42
N ARG A 90 -8.25 -6.93 -4.65
CA ARG A 90 -9.18 -6.88 -3.51
C ARG A 90 -8.67 -5.95 -2.41
N LEU A 91 -7.38 -6.01 -2.07
CA LEU A 91 -6.76 -5.12 -1.08
C LEU A 91 -6.83 -3.64 -1.51
N ILE A 92 -6.58 -3.34 -2.79
CA ILE A 92 -6.70 -1.98 -3.33
C ILE A 92 -8.16 -1.50 -3.29
N ARG A 93 -9.11 -2.35 -3.72
CA ARG A 93 -10.54 -2.01 -3.73
C ARG A 93 -11.14 -1.85 -2.33
N GLY A 94 -10.54 -2.46 -1.31
CA GLY A 94 -10.95 -2.30 0.09
C GLY A 94 -10.71 -0.89 0.65
N ARG A 95 -9.88 -0.08 -0.03
CA ARG A 95 -9.57 1.32 0.32
C ARG A 95 -8.84 1.51 1.66
N GLU A 96 -8.48 0.46 2.40
CA GLU A 96 -7.75 0.62 3.67
C GLU A 96 -6.35 1.22 3.44
N LEU A 97 -5.73 0.93 2.28
CA LEU A 97 -4.45 1.54 1.89
C LEU A 97 -4.55 3.05 1.68
N ASP A 98 -5.73 3.59 1.34
CA ASP A 98 -5.90 5.04 1.17
C ASP A 98 -5.69 5.78 2.49
N LEU A 99 -6.06 5.15 3.62
CA LEU A 99 -5.80 5.69 4.95
C LEU A 99 -4.30 5.82 5.19
N LEU A 100 -3.50 4.90 4.65
CA LEU A 100 -2.04 4.94 4.79
C LEU A 100 -1.42 6.04 3.92
N TRP A 101 -1.92 6.21 2.69
CA TRP A 101 -1.40 7.21 1.75
C TRP A 101 -1.90 8.63 2.05
N SER A 102 -3.04 8.76 2.71
CA SER A 102 -3.68 10.05 3.02
C SER A 102 -3.56 10.45 4.48
N GLY A 103 -3.36 9.48 5.38
CA GLY A 103 -3.43 9.67 6.83
C GLY A 103 -2.14 10.09 7.50
N GLU A 104 -1.17 10.62 6.75
CA GLU A 104 0.09 11.17 7.26
C GLU A 104 0.75 10.24 8.30
N PRO A 105 1.27 9.06 7.88
CA PRO A 105 1.90 8.14 8.81
C PRO A 105 3.00 8.84 9.60
N ASP A 106 3.29 8.33 10.81
CA ASP A 106 4.37 8.89 11.61
C ASP A 106 5.73 8.55 10.98
N LEU A 107 6.25 9.54 10.25
CA LEU A 107 7.51 9.51 9.50
C LEU A 107 8.59 10.38 10.14
N ARG A 108 8.63 10.47 11.47
CA ARG A 108 9.57 11.32 12.22
C ARG A 108 11.03 10.91 12.01
N THR A 109 11.32 9.62 11.93
CA THR A 109 12.69 9.09 11.77
C THR A 109 13.06 8.86 10.31
N GLU A 110 14.35 8.88 9.99
CA GLU A 110 14.80 8.58 8.63
C GLU A 110 14.47 7.14 8.22
N GLU A 111 14.57 6.20 9.17
CA GLU A 111 14.19 4.81 8.98
C GLU A 111 12.70 4.66 8.62
N SER A 112 11.81 5.34 9.35
CA SER A 112 10.37 5.31 9.04
C SER A 112 10.06 5.89 7.66
N ARG A 113 10.73 6.98 7.25
CA ARG A 113 10.64 7.54 5.89
C ARG A 113 11.13 6.55 4.82
N MET A 114 12.26 5.88 5.08
CA MET A 114 12.84 4.89 4.17
C MET A 114 11.92 3.68 3.99
N ASN A 115 11.35 3.18 5.09
CA ASN A 115 10.38 2.09 5.09
C ASN A 115 9.11 2.48 4.32
N PHE A 116 8.58 3.68 4.57
CA PHE A 116 7.42 4.22 3.85
C PHE A 116 7.67 4.29 2.34
N ILE A 117 8.77 4.91 1.90
CA ILE A 117 9.00 5.09 0.46
C ILE A 117 9.27 3.77 -0.25
N SER A 118 9.92 2.81 0.44
CA SER A 118 10.16 1.47 -0.08
C SER A 118 8.87 0.69 -0.27
N CYS A 119 7.93 0.83 0.69
CA CYS A 119 6.58 0.29 0.57
C CYS A 119 5.84 0.94 -0.61
N LEU A 120 5.84 2.27 -0.67
CA LEU A 120 5.20 3.06 -1.72
C LEU A 120 5.70 2.65 -3.11
N LYS A 121 7.02 2.53 -3.29
CA LYS A 121 7.64 2.05 -4.54
C LYS A 121 7.18 0.64 -4.90
N SER A 122 7.18 -0.28 -3.93
CA SER A 122 6.78 -1.68 -4.15
C SER A 122 5.33 -1.78 -4.62
N VAL A 123 4.42 -1.02 -3.99
CA VAL A 123 3.02 -0.95 -4.40
C VAL A 123 2.87 -0.33 -5.79
N SER A 124 3.59 0.75 -6.06
CA SER A 124 3.58 1.43 -7.38
C SER A 124 3.95 0.51 -8.53
N MET A 125 4.91 -0.40 -8.29
CA MET A 125 5.30 -1.41 -9.28
C MET A 125 4.19 -2.44 -9.56
N ARG A 126 3.42 -2.82 -8.54
CA ARG A 126 2.35 -3.83 -8.63
C ARG A 126 1.00 -3.31 -9.13
N ILE A 127 0.74 -2.00 -9.04
CA ILE A 127 -0.53 -1.40 -9.53
C ILE A 127 -0.70 -1.62 -11.03
N GLU A 128 -1.86 -2.02 -11.51
CA GLU A 128 -2.12 -2.16 -12.94
C GLU A 128 -2.98 -1.01 -13.48
N VAL A 129 -2.96 -0.80 -14.79
CA VAL A 129 -3.78 0.26 -15.42
C VAL A 129 -5.26 0.11 -15.07
N GLY A 130 -5.75 -1.14 -15.02
CA GLY A 130 -7.12 -1.44 -14.64
C GLY A 130 -7.45 -1.21 -13.15
N THR A 131 -6.44 -1.04 -12.29
CA THR A 131 -6.65 -0.77 -10.86
C THR A 131 -6.55 0.70 -10.50
N LEU A 132 -5.97 1.53 -11.37
CA LEU A 132 -5.83 2.98 -11.15
C LEU A 132 -7.14 3.69 -10.75
N PRO A 133 -8.32 3.42 -11.37
CA PRO A 133 -9.55 4.11 -10.98
C PRO A 133 -9.94 3.89 -9.52
N TRP A 134 -9.56 2.75 -8.92
CA TRP A 134 -9.86 2.43 -7.53
C TRP A 134 -8.96 3.16 -6.53
N LEU A 135 -7.81 3.65 -6.98
CA LEU A 135 -6.87 4.45 -6.20
C LEU A 135 -7.14 5.96 -6.29
N MET A 136 -8.08 6.36 -7.17
CA MET A 136 -8.47 7.75 -7.31
C MET A 136 -9.51 8.12 -6.24
N THR A 137 -9.30 9.27 -5.63
CA THR A 137 -10.31 9.95 -4.81
C THR A 137 -11.39 10.58 -5.69
N GLU A 138 -12.49 11.03 -5.07
CA GLU A 138 -13.57 11.72 -5.78
C GLU A 138 -13.09 12.98 -6.52
N ASP A 139 -12.11 13.68 -5.94
CA ASP A 139 -11.47 14.88 -6.51
C ASP A 139 -10.44 14.56 -7.61
N ARG A 140 -10.38 13.31 -8.07
CA ARG A 140 -9.41 12.77 -9.04
C ARG A 140 -7.95 12.85 -8.60
N ASP A 141 -7.69 13.06 -7.32
CA ASP A 141 -6.36 12.90 -6.75
C ASP A 141 -6.02 11.41 -6.56
N ILE A 142 -4.74 11.07 -6.73
CA ILE A 142 -4.19 9.72 -6.49
C ILE A 142 -3.22 9.84 -5.31
N PRO A 143 -3.64 9.51 -4.08
CA PRO A 143 -2.87 9.77 -2.86
C PRO A 143 -1.45 9.18 -2.92
N ILE A 144 -1.30 7.95 -3.42
CA ILE A 144 0.00 7.30 -3.58
C ILE A 144 0.93 8.06 -4.54
N LEU A 145 0.39 8.67 -5.60
CA LEU A 145 1.16 9.50 -6.52
C LEU A 145 1.57 10.82 -5.87
N ARG A 146 0.64 11.48 -5.19
CA ARG A 146 0.94 12.71 -4.43
C ARG A 146 2.07 12.47 -3.43
N MET A 147 1.98 11.38 -2.65
CA MET A 147 3.03 11.02 -1.70
C MET A 147 4.37 10.75 -2.38
N ALA A 148 4.39 10.08 -3.54
CA ALA A 148 5.61 9.93 -4.33
C ALA A 148 6.20 11.29 -4.71
N MET A 149 5.37 12.22 -5.20
CA MET A 149 5.78 13.55 -5.66
C MET A 149 6.44 14.37 -4.55
N VAL A 150 5.89 14.34 -3.33
CA VAL A 150 6.43 15.05 -2.14
C VAL A 150 7.91 14.70 -1.90
N TYR A 151 8.30 13.45 -2.10
CA TYR A 151 9.67 12.99 -1.83
C TYR A 151 10.64 13.16 -3.01
N THR A 152 10.20 13.64 -4.18
CA THR A 152 11.06 13.74 -5.38
C THR A 152 12.15 14.80 -5.31
N ALA A 153 12.08 15.69 -4.33
CA ALA A 153 13.06 16.71 -4.02
C ALA A 153 13.64 16.58 -2.60
N HIS A 154 13.43 15.43 -1.94
CA HIS A 154 13.94 15.18 -0.60
C HIS A 154 15.48 15.25 -0.58
N GLU A 155 16.09 15.75 0.51
CA GLU A 155 17.55 15.94 0.62
C GLU A 155 18.31 14.60 0.57
N GLU A 156 17.81 13.60 1.31
CA GLU A 156 18.34 12.24 1.30
C GLU A 156 18.21 11.59 -0.10
N PRO A 157 19.34 11.24 -0.76
CA PRO A 157 19.35 10.76 -2.14
C PRO A 157 18.56 9.48 -2.43
N LEU A 158 18.52 8.54 -1.49
CA LEU A 158 17.86 7.26 -1.70
C LEU A 158 16.33 7.41 -1.68
N LEU A 159 15.78 8.13 -0.71
CA LEU A 159 14.38 8.56 -0.63
C LEU A 159 13.96 9.23 -1.92
N ARG A 160 14.77 10.20 -2.37
CA ARG A 160 14.53 10.92 -3.62
C ARG A 160 14.49 10.01 -4.84
N THR A 161 15.42 9.06 -4.94
CA THR A 161 15.52 8.12 -6.05
C THR A 161 14.33 7.15 -6.07
N GLN A 162 13.97 6.58 -4.93
CA GLN A 162 12.84 5.67 -4.80
C GLN A 162 11.51 6.37 -5.12
N ALA A 163 11.32 7.58 -4.61
CA ALA A 163 10.15 8.41 -4.87
C ALA A 163 9.99 8.73 -6.36
N ARG A 164 11.08 9.12 -7.05
CA ARG A 164 11.05 9.38 -8.50
C ARG A 164 10.69 8.13 -9.30
N ASN A 165 11.23 6.97 -8.93
CA ASN A 165 10.90 5.71 -9.60
C ASN A 165 9.42 5.35 -9.44
N ALA A 166 8.87 5.52 -8.24
CA ALA A 166 7.46 5.30 -7.97
C ALA A 166 6.58 6.27 -8.78
N MET A 167 6.89 7.57 -8.72
CA MET A 167 6.22 8.63 -9.47
C MET A 167 6.20 8.31 -10.97
N LEU A 168 7.36 8.01 -11.58
CA LEU A 168 7.47 7.71 -13.01
C LEU A 168 6.68 6.46 -13.41
N THR A 169 6.70 5.43 -12.55
CA THR A 169 5.94 4.19 -12.78
C THR A 169 4.44 4.47 -12.80
N LEU A 170 3.93 5.24 -11.85
CA LEU A 170 2.52 5.62 -11.78
C LEU A 170 2.12 6.51 -12.96
N PHE A 171 2.89 7.54 -13.30
CA PHE A 171 2.61 8.41 -14.46
C PHE A 171 2.55 7.63 -15.77
N SER A 172 3.48 6.69 -15.97
CA SER A 172 3.48 5.83 -17.15
C SER A 172 2.17 5.04 -17.28
N LYS A 173 1.69 4.46 -16.17
CA LYS A 173 0.44 3.69 -16.13
C LYS A 173 -0.79 4.57 -16.40
N ILE A 174 -0.83 5.77 -15.84
CA ILE A 174 -1.91 6.75 -16.08
C ILE A 174 -1.98 7.09 -17.57
N LYS A 175 -0.84 7.44 -18.19
CA LYS A 175 -0.76 7.77 -19.62
C LYS A 175 -1.21 6.61 -20.51
N ILE A 176 -0.82 5.37 -20.16
CA ILE A 176 -1.27 4.17 -20.88
C ILE A 176 -2.79 4.00 -20.79
N GLY A 177 -3.37 4.20 -19.59
CA GLY A 177 -4.81 4.12 -19.35
C GLY A 177 -5.61 5.12 -20.18
N GLU A 178 -5.19 6.37 -20.20
CA GLU A 178 -5.81 7.41 -21.04
C GLU A 178 -5.77 7.04 -22.53
N GLY A 179 -4.64 6.54 -23.01
CA GLY A 179 -4.50 6.08 -24.39
C GLY A 179 -5.33 4.84 -24.73
N GLN A 180 -5.60 3.96 -23.77
CA GLN A 180 -6.52 2.83 -23.95
C GLN A 180 -7.97 3.31 -24.04
N LEU A 181 -8.40 4.20 -23.15
CA LEU A 181 -9.74 4.78 -23.16
C LEU A 181 -10.04 5.52 -24.46
N LEU A 182 -9.09 6.34 -24.94
CA LEU A 182 -9.24 7.06 -26.21
C LEU A 182 -9.42 6.10 -27.40
N ARG A 183 -8.62 5.02 -27.45
CA ARG A 183 -8.73 4.01 -28.52
C ARG A 183 -10.08 3.31 -28.51
N THR A 184 -10.55 2.89 -27.34
CA THR A 184 -11.87 2.24 -27.19
C THR A 184 -12.99 3.18 -27.63
N ALA A 185 -12.96 4.44 -27.22
CA ALA A 185 -13.95 5.44 -27.64
C ALA A 185 -13.98 5.65 -29.16
N LEU A 186 -12.80 5.71 -29.81
CA LEU A 186 -12.69 5.84 -31.26
C LEU A 186 -13.26 4.62 -32.00
N GLU A 187 -12.99 3.40 -31.53
CA GLU A 187 -13.54 2.18 -32.12
C GLU A 187 -15.07 2.09 -31.97
N MET A 188 -15.62 2.48 -30.81
CA MET A 188 -17.06 2.59 -30.61
C MET A 188 -17.71 3.65 -31.50
N ALA A 189 -17.03 4.76 -31.77
CA ALA A 189 -17.51 5.79 -32.69
C ALA A 189 -17.50 5.33 -34.16
N LYS A 190 -16.51 4.50 -34.56
CA LYS A 190 -16.44 3.91 -35.90
C LYS A 190 -17.52 2.86 -36.11
N SER A 191 -17.77 1.98 -35.15
CA SER A 191 -18.79 0.92 -35.27
C SER A 191 -20.21 1.48 -35.36
N ARG A 192 -20.50 2.62 -34.74
CA ARG A 192 -21.78 3.33 -34.85
C ARG A 192 -22.03 4.03 -36.18
N LYS A 193 -21.01 4.23 -37.03
CA LYS A 193 -21.15 4.84 -38.37
C LYS A 193 -21.37 3.82 -39.49
N LEU A 194 -21.34 2.52 -39.18
CA LEU A 194 -21.44 1.41 -40.14
C LEU A 194 -22.77 0.64 -40.03
N GLY A 195 -23.72 1.10 -39.23
CA GLY A 195 -25.10 0.59 -39.14
C GLY A 195 -26.09 1.71 -39.38
#